data_AF-A0A1Z4BZD5-F1
#
_entry.id   AF-A0A1Z4BZD5-F1
#
_cell.length_a   1.000
_cell.length_b   1.000
_cell.length_c   1.000
_cell.angle_alpha   90.00
_cell.angle_beta   90.00
_cell.angle_gamma   90.00
#
_symmetry.space_group_name_H-M   'P 1'
#
loop_
_entity.id
_entity.type
_entity.pdbx_description
1 polymer ?
#
loop_
_entity_poly.entity_id
_entity_poly.type
_entity_poly.pdbx_seq_one_letter_code
_entity_poly.pdbx_strand_id
1 'polypeptide(L)'
;MTKNIYLGLALAICMGVMSASVLAEVIPAPVQPEQITAPATTPVEHKAAAALNLKHAQYYLGLAKHHRSVGAVYQSNGQRILGDRQEAIAVHEDALAKEYEQTAAEHEKVANPK
;
A
#
# COMPACT_ATOMS: atom_id res chain seq x y z
N MET A 1 -44.09 34.72 28.32
CA MET A 1 -44.03 33.55 27.44
C MET A 1 -42.69 33.57 26.70
N THR A 2 -41.58 33.21 27.35
CA THR A 2 -40.20 33.36 26.81
C THR A 2 -39.17 32.66 27.73
N LYS A 3 -39.30 31.35 28.01
CA LYS A 3 -38.30 30.63 28.83
C LYS A 3 -37.79 29.30 28.25
N ASN A 4 -38.31 28.84 27.11
CA ASN A 4 -38.03 27.48 26.64
C ASN A 4 -37.29 27.41 25.30
N ILE A 5 -36.82 28.54 24.75
CA ILE A 5 -36.13 28.55 23.44
C ILE A 5 -34.62 28.26 23.59
N TYR A 6 -34.03 28.59 24.74
CA TYR A 6 -32.59 28.44 24.96
C TYR A 6 -32.14 27.00 25.28
N LEU A 7 -33.05 26.13 25.73
CA LEU A 7 -32.69 24.74 26.04
C LEU A 7 -32.55 23.86 24.79
N GLY A 8 -33.26 24.21 23.70
CA GLY A 8 -33.18 23.49 22.42
C GLY A 8 -31.90 23.77 21.64
N LEU A 9 -31.27 24.95 21.82
CA LEU A 9 -30.08 25.34 21.08
C LEU A 9 -28.78 24.77 21.68
N ALA A 10 -28.77 24.48 22.98
CA ALA A 10 -27.60 23.91 23.65
C ALA A 10 -27.36 22.43 23.29
N LEU A 11 -28.41 21.67 22.93
CA LEU A 11 -28.28 20.25 22.59
C LEU A 11 -27.81 20.00 21.14
N ALA A 12 -27.98 20.96 20.24
CA ALA A 12 -27.62 20.82 18.83
C ALA A 12 -26.10 20.95 18.57
N ILE A 13 -25.34 21.51 19.52
CA ILE A 13 -23.88 21.66 19.39
C ILE A 13 -23.15 20.34 19.69
N CYS A 14 -23.77 19.43 20.47
CA CYS A 14 -23.15 18.16 20.84
C CYS A 14 -23.20 17.07 19.75
N MET A 15 -23.99 17.25 18.69
CA MET A 15 -24.11 16.26 17.61
C MET A 15 -23.53 16.74 16.27
N GLY A 16 -22.79 17.85 16.29
CA GLY A 16 -22.24 18.50 15.10
C GLY A 16 -20.79 18.14 14.75
N VAL A 17 -20.17 17.17 15.44
CA VAL A 17 -18.92 16.59 14.95
C VAL A 17 -19.30 15.38 14.14
N MET A 18 -19.72 15.62 12.89
CA MET A 18 -19.45 14.63 11.85
C MET A 18 -17.94 14.47 11.85
N SER A 19 -17.46 13.46 12.58
CA SER A 19 -16.21 12.80 12.25
C SER A 19 -16.40 12.28 10.82
N ALA A 20 -16.21 13.16 9.85
CA ALA A 20 -15.55 12.78 8.63
C ALA A 20 -14.19 12.24 9.08
N SER A 21 -14.17 11.00 9.56
CA SER A 21 -12.95 10.23 9.68
C SER A 21 -12.34 10.34 8.30
N VAL A 22 -11.27 11.11 8.24
CA VAL A 22 -10.61 11.52 7.02
C VAL A 22 -10.16 10.23 6.34
N LEU A 23 -10.99 9.72 5.42
CA LEU A 23 -10.60 8.69 4.46
C LEU A 23 -9.51 9.21 3.49
N ALA A 24 -9.04 10.45 3.67
CA ALA A 24 -8.23 11.18 2.72
C ALA A 24 -6.73 10.83 2.73
N GLU A 25 -6.25 9.88 3.54
CA GLU A 25 -4.80 9.61 3.62
C GLU A 25 -4.37 8.18 3.32
N VAL A 26 -5.29 7.27 2.94
CA VAL A 26 -4.87 5.94 2.49
C VAL A 26 -4.52 5.99 1.01
N ILE A 27 -3.25 5.74 0.69
CA ILE A 27 -2.79 5.51 -0.68
C ILE A 27 -3.48 4.23 -1.19
N PRO A 28 -4.15 4.21 -2.35
CA PRO A 28 -4.81 3.00 -2.84
C PRO A 28 -3.81 1.87 -3.09
N ALA A 29 -4.24 0.63 -2.86
CA ALA A 29 -3.44 -0.54 -3.21
C ALA A 29 -3.21 -0.58 -4.74
N PRO A 30 -2.00 -0.91 -5.21
CA PRO A 30 -1.71 -1.04 -6.63
C PRO A 30 -2.42 -2.25 -7.26
N VAL A 31 -2.54 -2.25 -8.59
CA VAL A 31 -3.09 -3.38 -9.35
C VAL A 31 -2.02 -4.46 -9.51
N GLN A 32 -2.37 -5.71 -9.23
CA GLN A 32 -1.46 -6.84 -9.36
C GLN A 32 -1.07 -7.05 -10.83
N PRO A 33 0.23 -7.19 -11.15
CA PRO A 33 0.69 -7.51 -12.50
C PRO A 33 0.44 -8.98 -12.84
N GLU A 34 0.61 -9.32 -14.12
CA GLU A 34 0.50 -10.70 -14.62
C GLU A 34 1.43 -11.66 -13.86
N GLN A 35 0.98 -12.90 -13.66
CA GLN A 35 1.78 -13.91 -12.97
C GLN A 35 2.90 -14.46 -13.88
N ILE A 36 4.05 -14.78 -13.27
CA ILE A 36 5.13 -15.51 -13.94
C ILE A 36 4.72 -16.99 -13.93
N THR A 37 4.27 -17.51 -15.08
CA THR A 37 3.66 -18.86 -15.16
C THR A 37 4.60 -19.95 -15.67
N ALA A 38 5.74 -19.57 -16.28
CA ALA A 38 6.71 -20.50 -16.80
C ALA A 38 8.14 -19.97 -16.64
N PRO A 39 9.13 -20.85 -16.39
CA PRO A 39 10.54 -20.47 -16.45
C PRO A 39 10.92 -19.99 -17.86
N ALA A 40 11.75 -18.94 -17.93
CA ALA A 40 12.34 -18.50 -19.18
C ALA A 40 13.43 -19.49 -19.65
N THR A 41 13.49 -19.74 -20.96
CA THR A 41 14.43 -20.66 -21.61
C THR A 41 15.22 -20.02 -22.74
N THR A 42 14.74 -18.90 -23.29
CA THR A 42 15.41 -18.16 -24.36
C THR A 42 15.81 -16.75 -23.92
N PRO A 43 16.82 -16.10 -24.54
CA PRO A 43 17.20 -14.73 -24.21
C PRO A 43 16.03 -13.73 -24.28
N VAL A 44 15.13 -13.90 -25.25
CA VAL A 44 13.91 -13.08 -25.40
C VAL A 44 12.96 -13.29 -24.21
N GLU A 45 12.76 -14.55 -23.80
CA GLU A 45 11.95 -14.88 -22.62
C GLU A 45 12.59 -14.33 -21.34
N HIS A 46 13.91 -14.39 -21.19
CA HIS A 46 14.60 -13.79 -20.05
C HIS A 46 14.41 -12.27 -20.03
N LYS A 47 14.46 -11.58 -21.18
CA LYS A 47 14.18 -10.13 -21.24
C LYS A 47 12.73 -9.81 -20.84
N ALA A 48 11.77 -10.61 -21.27
CA ALA A 48 10.37 -10.46 -20.88
C ALA A 48 10.15 -10.74 -19.38
N ALA A 49 10.77 -11.79 -18.86
CA ALA A 49 10.74 -12.13 -17.44
C ALA A 49 11.39 -11.04 -16.58
N ALA A 50 12.50 -10.44 -17.01
CA ALA A 50 13.10 -9.30 -16.32
C ALA A 50 12.11 -8.13 -16.21
N ALA A 51 11.49 -7.75 -17.32
CA ALA A 51 10.49 -6.68 -17.33
C ALA A 51 9.27 -6.99 -16.45
N LEU A 52 8.82 -8.25 -16.43
CA LEU A 52 7.72 -8.68 -15.57
C LEU A 52 8.10 -8.64 -14.08
N ASN A 53 9.29 -9.12 -13.71
CA ASN A 53 9.80 -9.03 -12.35
C ASN A 53 9.92 -7.56 -11.89
N LEU A 54 10.34 -6.62 -12.75
CA LEU A 54 10.32 -5.19 -12.41
C LEU A 54 8.91 -4.65 -12.15
N LYS A 55 7.89 -5.12 -12.87
CA LYS A 55 6.49 -4.76 -12.58
C LYS A 55 6.05 -5.30 -11.21
N HIS A 56 6.44 -6.53 -10.85
CA HIS A 56 6.19 -7.08 -9.51
C HIS A 56 6.91 -6.27 -8.43
N ALA A 57 8.17 -5.87 -8.64
CA ALA A 57 8.87 -5.00 -7.71
C ALA A 57 8.14 -3.67 -7.47
N GLN A 58 7.69 -3.02 -8.54
CA GLN A 58 6.90 -1.78 -8.44
C GLN A 58 5.56 -1.99 -7.72
N TYR A 59 4.88 -3.12 -7.98
CA TYR A 59 3.66 -3.50 -7.28
C TYR A 59 3.90 -3.63 -5.78
N TYR A 60 4.93 -4.35 -5.37
CA TYR A 60 5.24 -4.56 -3.96
C TYR A 60 5.70 -3.27 -3.25
N LEU A 61 6.45 -2.40 -3.92
CA LEU A 61 6.74 -1.04 -3.40
C LEU A 61 5.45 -0.21 -3.24
N GLY A 62 4.49 -0.38 -4.13
CA GLY A 62 3.18 0.26 -4.03
C GLY A 62 2.37 -0.27 -2.85
N LEU A 63 2.37 -1.59 -2.61
CA LEU A 63 1.73 -2.20 -1.44
C LEU A 63 2.38 -1.75 -0.14
N ALA A 64 3.71 -1.65 -0.09
CA ALA A 64 4.42 -1.14 1.07
C ALA A 64 3.95 0.28 1.41
N LYS A 65 3.85 1.16 0.42
CA LYS A 65 3.31 2.53 0.59
C LYS A 65 1.86 2.53 1.05
N HIS A 66 1.02 1.67 0.47
CA HIS A 66 -0.36 1.48 0.89
C HIS A 66 -0.43 1.10 2.38
N HIS A 67 0.26 0.04 2.79
CA HIS A 67 0.28 -0.42 4.18
C HIS A 67 0.80 0.64 5.14
N ARG A 68 1.87 1.38 4.81
CA ARG A 68 2.34 2.51 5.61
C ARG A 68 1.28 3.59 5.79
N SER A 69 0.56 3.93 4.72
CA SER A 69 -0.51 4.93 4.78
C SER A 69 -1.68 4.47 5.67
N VAL A 70 -2.06 3.20 5.59
CA VAL A 70 -3.05 2.59 6.49
C VAL A 70 -2.54 2.58 7.94
N GLY A 71 -1.26 2.25 8.13
CA GLY A 71 -0.60 2.26 9.43
C GLY A 71 -0.61 3.64 10.09
N ALA A 72 -0.32 4.69 9.33
CA ALA A 72 -0.37 6.07 9.78
C ALA A 72 -1.78 6.46 10.28
N VAL A 73 -2.83 6.07 9.54
CA VAL A 73 -4.24 6.27 9.97
C VAL A 73 -4.55 5.52 11.27
N TYR A 74 -4.07 4.30 11.44
CA TYR A 74 -4.25 3.58 12.71
C TYR A 74 -3.53 4.28 13.87
N GLN A 75 -2.30 4.74 13.65
CA GLN A 75 -1.54 5.46 14.68
C GLN A 75 -2.20 6.79 15.06
N SER A 76 -2.68 7.56 14.08
CA SER A 76 -3.39 8.83 14.33
C SER A 76 -4.68 8.62 15.12
N ASN A 77 -5.31 7.45 14.97
CA ASN A 77 -6.50 7.05 15.72
C ASN A 77 -6.18 6.37 17.07
N GLY A 78 -4.92 6.39 17.52
CA GLY A 78 -4.47 5.79 18.78
C GLY A 78 -4.35 4.26 18.76
N GLN A 79 -4.54 3.61 17.61
CA GLN A 79 -4.50 2.16 17.44
C GLN A 79 -3.08 1.67 17.12
N ARG A 80 -2.15 1.89 18.05
CA ARG A 80 -0.71 1.63 17.84
C ARG A 80 -0.40 0.21 17.37
N ILE A 81 -1.00 -0.82 17.99
CA ILE A 81 -0.76 -2.23 17.62
C ILE A 81 -1.13 -2.50 16.15
N LEU A 82 -2.21 -1.89 15.67
CA LEU A 82 -2.64 -2.02 14.28
C LEU A 82 -1.70 -1.26 13.34
N GLY A 83 -1.24 -0.07 13.74
CA GLY A 83 -0.20 0.67 13.03
C GLY A 83 1.10 -0.12 12.89
N ASP A 84 1.62 -0.65 14.00
CA ASP A 84 2.86 -1.45 14.03
C ASP A 84 2.73 -2.72 13.16
N ARG A 85 1.54 -3.34 13.13
CA ARG A 85 1.26 -4.48 12.24
C ARG A 85 1.31 -4.09 10.77
N GLN A 86 0.76 -2.93 10.40
CA GLN A 86 0.82 -2.47 9.01
C GLN A 86 2.25 -2.12 8.58
N GLU A 87 3.06 -1.53 9.47
CA GLU A 87 4.48 -1.29 9.17
C GLU A 87 5.23 -2.61 8.95
N ALA A 88 4.98 -3.63 9.78
CA ALA A 88 5.60 -4.95 9.60
C ALA A 88 5.25 -5.58 8.24
N ILE A 89 4.00 -5.43 7.78
CA ILE A 89 3.60 -5.86 6.43
C ILE A 89 4.36 -5.04 5.38
N ALA A 90 4.40 -3.71 5.51
CA ALA A 90 5.11 -2.86 4.55
C ALA A 90 6.61 -3.19 4.42
N VAL A 91 7.28 -3.52 5.53
CA VAL A 91 8.68 -3.98 5.52
C VAL A 91 8.83 -5.30 4.75
N HIS A 92 7.88 -6.23 4.90
CA HIS A 92 7.87 -7.47 4.14
C HIS A 92 7.70 -7.21 2.64
N GLU A 93 6.77 -6.33 2.25
CA GLU A 93 6.55 -5.98 0.85
C GLU A 93 7.77 -5.26 0.23
N ASP A 94 8.46 -4.39 0.98
CA ASP A 94 9.73 -3.80 0.53
C ASP A 94 10.83 -4.86 0.31
N ALA A 95 10.86 -5.92 1.12
CA ALA A 95 11.79 -7.03 0.94
C ALA A 95 11.47 -7.82 -0.32
N LEU A 96 10.19 -8.15 -0.55
CA LEU A 96 9.73 -8.80 -1.78
C LEU A 96 10.08 -7.96 -3.01
N ALA A 97 9.88 -6.64 -2.97
CA ALA A 97 10.26 -5.77 -4.06
C ALA A 97 11.75 -5.90 -4.44
N LYS A 98 12.64 -5.97 -3.44
CA LYS A 98 14.08 -6.17 -3.66
C LYS A 98 14.40 -7.54 -4.25
N GLU A 99 13.70 -8.59 -3.82
CA GLU A 99 13.86 -9.94 -4.40
C GLU A 99 13.47 -9.95 -5.88
N TYR A 100 12.37 -9.27 -6.24
CA TYR A 100 11.96 -9.11 -7.62
C TYR A 100 12.93 -8.26 -8.46
N GLU A 101 13.49 -7.18 -7.90
CA GLU A 101 14.55 -6.39 -8.56
C GLU A 101 15.82 -7.23 -8.83
N GLN A 102 16.24 -8.03 -7.84
CA GLN A 102 17.38 -8.93 -7.98
C GLN A 102 17.12 -10.00 -9.05
N THR A 103 15.96 -10.64 -9.01
CA THR A 103 15.55 -11.64 -10.00
C THR A 103 15.50 -11.03 -11.41
N ALA A 104 14.99 -9.80 -11.54
CA ALA A 104 15.00 -9.09 -12.82
C ALA A 104 16.43 -8.89 -13.34
N ALA A 105 17.37 -8.46 -12.49
CA ALA A 105 18.77 -8.28 -12.87
C ALA A 105 19.45 -9.60 -13.27
N GLU A 106 19.08 -10.72 -12.66
CA GLU A 106 19.56 -12.06 -13.07
C GLU A 106 19.05 -12.43 -14.46
N HIS A 107 17.77 -12.23 -14.73
CA HIS A 107 17.21 -12.44 -16.06
C HIS A 107 17.88 -11.54 -17.12
N GLU A 108 18.17 -10.27 -16.82
CA GLU A 108 18.88 -9.39 -17.76
C GLU A 108 20.28 -9.87 -18.12
N LYS A 109 21.01 -10.43 -17.13
CA LYS A 109 22.34 -11.02 -17.36
C LYS A 109 22.27 -12.23 -18.29
N VAL A 110 21.26 -13.09 -18.13
CA VAL A 110 21.07 -14.26 -19.00
C VAL A 110 20.60 -13.85 -20.40
N ALA A 111 19.77 -12.81 -20.50
CA ALA A 111 19.31 -12.29 -21.78
C ALA A 111 20.44 -11.64 -22.62
N ASN A 112 21.46 -11.08 -21.95
CA ASN A 112 22.60 -10.42 -22.58
C ASN A 112 23.92 -11.01 -22.05
N PRO A 113 24.26 -12.27 -22.41
CA PRO A 113 25.53 -12.85 -22.03
C PRO A 113 26.65 -12.04 -22.69
N LYS A 114 27.60 -11.55 -21.88
CA LYS A 114 28.78 -10.84 -22.36
C LYS A 114 29.66 -11.73 -23.22
#